data_AF-A0A7Y5SXN0-F1
#
_entry.id   AF-A0A7Y5SXN0-F1
#
_cell.length_a   1.000
_cell.length_b   1.000
_cell.length_c   1.000
_cell.angle_alpha   90.00
_cell.angle_beta   90.00
_cell.angle_gamma   90.00
#
_symmetry.space_group_name_H-M   'P 1'
#
loop_
_entity.id
_entity.type
_entity.pdbx_description
1 polymer ?
#
loop_
_entity_poly.entity_id
_entity_poly.type
_entity_poly.pdbx_seq_one_letter_code
_entity_poly.pdbx_strand_id
1 'polypeptide(L)' 'MMPFTKENYILLSIGILIILVAYILMAVDNQVDGWISLYLAPYMLVFGYAELVFAIMYNKNGKKKST' A
#
# COMPACT_ATOMS: atom_id res chain seq x y z
N MET A 1 11.82 21.48 4.10
CA MET A 1 10.36 21.22 4.16
C MET A 1 10.16 19.73 4.08
N MET A 2 9.59 19.10 5.11
CA MET A 2 9.15 17.69 5.00
C MET A 2 7.85 17.68 4.20
N PRO A 3 7.81 17.10 2.99
CA PRO A 3 6.61 17.07 2.16
C PRO A 3 5.48 16.21 2.76
N PHE A 4 5.79 15.39 3.77
CA PHE A 4 4.86 14.44 4.37
C PHE A 4 4.70 14.66 5.88
N THR A 5 3.46 14.56 6.36
CA THR A 5 3.17 14.54 7.80
C THR A 5 3.41 13.14 8.37
N LYS A 6 3.53 13.00 9.70
CA LYS A 6 3.71 11.68 10.35
C LYS A 6 2.61 10.68 9.96
N GLU A 7 1.39 11.15 9.72
CA GLU A 7 0.25 10.31 9.32
C GLU A 7 0.41 9.76 7.90
N ASN A 8 0.91 10.57 6.95
CA ASN A 8 1.24 10.11 5.61
C ASN A 8 2.28 8.99 5.63
N TYR A 9 3.30 9.13 6.48
CA TYR A 9 4.33 8.10 6.62
C TYR A 9 3.76 6.78 7.15
N ILE A 10 2.80 6.84 8.07
CA ILE A 10 2.10 5.64 8.58
C ILE A 10 1.30 4.99 7.45
N LEU A 11 0.48 5.73 6.72
CA LEU A 11 -0.31 5.21 5.59
C LEU A 11 0.60 4.61 4.51
N LEU A 12 1.70 5.29 4.20
CA LEU A 12 2.68 4.84 3.21
C LEU A 12 3.35 3.53 3.66
N SER A 13 3.70 3.41 4.95
CA SER A 13 4.27 2.18 5.49
C SER A 13 3.29 0.99 5.46
N ILE A 14 1.99 1.23 5.61
CA ILE A 14 0.95 0.20 5.47
C ILE A 14 0.91 -0.31 4.04
N GLY A 15 0.88 0.58 3.03
CA GLY A 15 0.91 0.20 1.62
C GLY A 15 2.15 -0.64 1.26
N ILE A 16 3.33 -0.23 1.74
CA ILE A 16 4.59 -0.99 1.56
C ILE A 16 4.49 -2.38 2.20
N LEU A 17 3.96 -2.47 3.43
CA LEU A 17 3.81 -3.75 4.13
C LEU A 17 2.87 -4.71 3.38
N ILE A 18 1.77 -4.20 2.82
CA ILE A 18 0.84 -5.03 2.02
C ILE A 18 1.57 -5.62 0.80
N ILE A 19 2.34 -4.79 0.08
CA ILE A 19 3.12 -5.25 -1.08
C ILE A 19 4.15 -6.29 -0.66
N LEU A 20 4.91 -6.04 0.42
CA LEU A 20 5.88 -6.99 0.94
C LEU A 20 5.23 -8.33 1.30
N VAL A 21 4.11 -8.31 2.01
CA VAL A 21 3.38 -9.53 2.38
C VAL A 21 2.91 -10.29 1.13
N ALA A 22 2.41 -9.58 0.11
CA ALA A 22 2.02 -10.23 -1.15
C ALA A 22 3.20 -10.97 -1.81
N TYR A 23 4.38 -10.34 -1.85
CA TYR A 23 5.59 -10.99 -2.38
C TYR A 23 6.09 -12.14 -1.52
N ILE A 24 6.04 -12.01 -0.20
CA ILE A 24 6.42 -13.11 0.71
C ILE A 24 5.47 -14.29 0.51
N LEU A 25 4.17 -14.06 0.41
CA LEU A 25 3.19 -15.13 0.17
C LEU A 25 3.42 -15.83 -1.17
N MET A 26 3.71 -15.07 -2.24
CA MET A 26 4.11 -15.66 -3.52
C MET A 26 5.40 -16.47 -3.42
N ALA A 27 6.39 -15.95 -2.67
CA ALA A 27 7.67 -16.64 -2.47
C ALA A 27 7.53 -17.94 -1.67
N VAL A 28 6.64 -17.96 -0.67
CA VAL A 28 6.34 -19.15 0.14
C VAL A 28 5.54 -20.17 -0.65
N ASP A 29 4.56 -19.74 -1.45
CA ASP A 29 3.77 -20.66 -2.30
C ASP A 29 4.66 -21.35 -3.34
N ASN A 30 5.71 -20.65 -3.81
CA ASN A 30 6.74 -21.14 -4.75
C ASN A 30 6.17 -21.82 -6.02
N GLN A 31 4.90 -21.53 -6.32
CA GLN A 31 4.14 -22.04 -7.45
C GLN A 31 3.66 -20.84 -8.26
N VAL A 32 4.16 -20.75 -9.49
CA VAL A 32 3.80 -19.67 -10.41
C VAL A 32 2.31 -19.80 -10.80
N ASP A 33 1.83 -21.03 -10.96
CA ASP A 33 0.42 -21.35 -11.24
C ASP A 33 -0.41 -21.57 -9.96
N GLY A 34 0.17 -21.26 -8.79
CA GLY A 34 -0.50 -21.37 -7.50
C GLY A 34 -1.65 -20.37 -7.39
N TRP A 35 -2.71 -20.75 -6.67
CA TRP A 35 -3.89 -19.90 -6.50
C TRP A 35 -3.54 -18.52 -5.90
N ILE A 36 -2.53 -18.48 -5.02
CA ILE A 36 -2.03 -17.24 -4.41
C ILE A 36 -1.42 -16.33 -5.47
N SER A 37 -0.53 -16.85 -6.32
CA SER A 37 0.11 -16.06 -7.38
C SER A 37 -0.87 -15.62 -8.48
N LEU A 38 -1.81 -16.48 -8.87
CA LEU A 38 -2.73 -16.19 -9.99
C LEU A 38 -3.89 -15.27 -9.61
N TYR A 39 -4.41 -15.38 -8.39
CA TYR A 39 -5.61 -14.66 -7.97
C TYR A 39 -5.33 -13.68 -6.85
N LEU A 40 -4.73 -14.12 -5.74
CA LEU A 40 -4.61 -13.29 -4.54
C LEU A 40 -3.59 -12.15 -4.71
N ALA A 41 -2.44 -12.43 -5.32
CA ALA A 41 -1.35 -11.48 -5.46
C ALA A 41 -1.70 -10.28 -6.36
N PRO A 42 -2.35 -10.45 -7.54
CA PRO A 42 -2.80 -9.31 -8.34
C PRO A 42 -3.69 -8.35 -7.55
N TYR A 43 -4.65 -8.88 -6.78
CA TYR A 43 -5.52 -8.03 -5.96
C TYR A 43 -4.73 -7.32 -4.85
N MET A 44 -3.90 -8.05 -4.09
CA MET A 44 -3.09 -7.46 -3.01
C MET A 44 -2.15 -6.36 -3.53
N LEU A 45 -1.52 -6.56 -4.68
CA LEU A 45 -0.64 -5.57 -5.30
C LEU A 45 -1.44 -4.34 -5.73
N VAL A 46 -2.59 -4.51 -6.39
CA VAL A 46 -3.46 -3.38 -6.76
C VAL A 46 -3.87 -2.57 -5.53
N PHE A 47 -4.31 -3.23 -4.46
CA PHE A 47 -4.67 -2.55 -3.21
C PHE A 47 -3.46 -1.86 -2.57
N GLY A 48 -2.30 -2.52 -2.53
CA GLY A 48 -1.06 -1.96 -1.99
C GLY A 48 -0.63 -0.70 -2.75
N TYR A 49 -0.64 -0.72 -4.08
CA TYR A 49 -0.30 0.46 -4.88
C TYR A 49 -1.36 1.56 -4.78
N ALA A 50 -2.65 1.22 -4.73
CA ALA A 50 -3.71 2.19 -4.52
C ALA A 50 -3.55 2.91 -3.17
N GLU A 51 -3.22 2.16 -2.11
CA GLU A 51 -2.93 2.72 -0.78
C GLU A 51 -1.69 3.63 -0.80
N LEU A 52 -0.64 3.27 -1.53
CA LEU A 52 0.53 4.14 -1.69
C LEU A 52 0.15 5.47 -2.36
N VAL A 53 -0.62 5.43 -3.44
CA VAL A 53 -1.10 6.64 -4.12
C VAL A 53 -1.97 7.46 -3.16
N PHE A 54 -2.88 6.83 -2.42
CA PHE A 54 -3.70 7.49 -1.41
C PHE A 54 -2.85 8.14 -0.32
N ALA A 55 -1.86 7.44 0.25
CA ALA A 55 -0.98 7.96 1.28
C ALA A 55 -0.15 9.17 0.81
N ILE A 56 0.28 9.16 -0.46
CA ILE A 56 1.00 10.26 -1.09
C ILE A 56 0.06 11.46 -1.32
N MET A 57 -1.14 11.21 -1.83
CA MET A 57 -2.14 12.25 -2.10
C MET A 57 -2.81 12.80 -0.84
N TYR A 58 -2.83 12.03 0.25
CA TYR A 58 -3.50 12.40 1.49
C TYR A 58 -2.77 13.56 2.18
N ASN A 59 -3.05 14.78 1.77
CA ASN A 59 -2.47 15.95 2.44
C ASN A 59 -3.42 16.46 3.52
N LYS A 60 -3.12 16.14 4.78
CA LYS A 60 -3.86 16.64 5.95
C LYS A 60 -3.88 18.17 6.05
N ASN A 61 -2.92 18.87 5.42
CA ASN A 61 -2.87 20.33 5.44
C ASN A 61 -3.97 20.99 4.59
N GLY A 62 -4.74 20.23 3.80
CA GLY A 62 -5.95 20.70 3.13
C GLY A 62 -7.21 20.66 4.00
N LYS A 63 -7.16 20.09 5.22
CA LYS A 63 -8.31 19.97 6.15
C LYS A 63 -8.24 20.92 7.36
N LYS A 64 -7.60 22.08 7.22
CA LYS A 64 -7.83 23.21 8.13
C LYS A 64 -8.31 24.42 7.36
N LYS A 65 -9.64 24.55 7.29
CA LYS A 65 -10.45 25.75 7.59
C LYS A 65 -11.72 25.77 6.73
N SER A 66 -12.77 25.10 7.19
CA SER A 66 -14.14 25.52 6.94
C SER A 66 -14.76 25.75 8.32
N THR A 67 -14.73 27.02 8.71
CA THR A 67 -15.50 27.72 9.74
C THR A 67 -15.52 27.15 11.16
#